data_AF-A0A1N6KJA9-F1
#
_entry.id   AF-A0A1N6KJA9-F1
#
_cell.length_a   1.000
_cell.length_b   1.000
_cell.length_c   1.000
_cell.angle_alpha   90.00
_cell.angle_beta   90.00
_cell.angle_gamma   90.00
#
_symmetry.space_group_name_H-M   'P 1'
#
loop_
_entity.id
_entity.type
_entity.pdbx_description
1 polymer ?
#
loop_
_entity_poly.entity_id
_entity_poly.type
_entity_poly.pdbx_seq_one_letter_code
_entity_poly.pdbx_strand_id
1 'polypeptide(L)'
;MNTSLHDEGWEDQLRAALGPPPQPDFDAWRARYAIDSSKPPTPRLLSCRRTVMTRSRWIAASLLLALFGLALFRSEGTVGRNAFAGTIPGVDAPKTLTWTTTYYSRVTSADGKRTWLQPERRLHAYRHPGQYRETLLDEANQPRIVEISDARVGRMLVLDLKDKKAVLKAPVGRLDLRGPFAWVGEALRDRLVAKALRVKSISLQGRKEIDKTETNVVRAMIDRGDDQGYALHDFFFDLNSKRLVAIWIPNENRFDLETAPERNQAAEKLFSSSFPVAYREHEMVLDPKLDAADFSLDPPAGYAYQALAKPTITEEEMIAYLGAAARFNDGLFPDSPYAAFDQAKFNAASLKTPADQTLVEQELIRLHDKYLTREIHRSPVLQFVEDHAEPESFHYVGAGAKLGQADRILGWYIAKGTEKQRAVFGDLSVKDVTASELPIDLSK
;
A
#
# COMPACT_ATOMS: atom_id res chain seq x y z
N MET A 1 -21.52 -9.02 -11.31
CA MET A 1 -21.92 -7.60 -11.40
C MET A 1 -22.35 -7.13 -10.02
N ASN A 2 -21.40 -6.59 -9.24
CA ASN A 2 -21.72 -5.94 -7.96
C ASN A 2 -22.27 -4.55 -8.27
N THR A 3 -23.58 -4.35 -8.10
CA THR A 3 -24.13 -3.00 -7.99
C THR A 3 -23.52 -2.39 -6.73
N SER A 4 -22.55 -1.48 -6.91
CA SER A 4 -22.06 -0.64 -5.82
C SER A 4 -23.26 0.09 -5.22
N LEU A 5 -23.79 -0.43 -4.12
CA LEU A 5 -24.81 0.21 -3.33
C LEU A 5 -24.34 1.64 -3.07
N HIS A 6 -25.11 2.60 -3.59
CA HIS A 6 -24.85 4.02 -3.44
C HIS A 6 -24.51 4.35 -1.98
N ASP A 7 -23.32 4.91 -1.79
CA ASP A 7 -22.67 5.31 -0.54
C ASP A 7 -23.33 6.55 0.10
N GLU A 8 -24.57 6.87 -0.29
CA GLU A 8 -25.13 8.22 -0.16
C GLU A 8 -25.56 8.59 1.26
N GLY A 9 -25.61 7.64 2.21
CA GLY A 9 -26.01 7.93 3.59
C GLY A 9 -24.85 8.07 4.59
N TRP A 10 -23.69 7.50 4.30
CA TRP A 10 -22.62 7.39 5.31
C TRP A 10 -21.89 8.72 5.53
N GLU A 11 -21.55 9.42 4.45
CA GLU A 11 -20.91 10.74 4.54
C GLU A 11 -21.82 11.75 5.24
N ASP A 12 -23.14 11.65 5.08
CA ASP A 12 -24.11 12.48 5.76
C ASP A 12 -24.23 12.14 7.25
N GLN A 13 -24.22 10.84 7.61
CA GLN A 13 -24.22 10.40 9.00
C GLN A 13 -22.95 10.86 9.74
N LEU A 14 -21.79 10.78 9.10
CA LEU A 14 -20.55 11.23 9.70
C LEU A 14 -20.51 12.75 9.89
N ARG A 15 -20.95 13.52 8.88
CA ARG A 15 -21.09 14.98 9.02
C ARG A 15 -22.08 15.37 10.10
N ALA A 16 -23.21 14.65 10.21
CA ALA A 16 -24.19 14.88 11.26
C ALA A 16 -23.59 14.62 12.65
N ALA A 17 -22.76 13.59 12.80
CA ALA A 17 -22.08 13.26 14.06
C ALA A 17 -20.95 14.25 14.43
N LEU A 18 -20.21 14.77 13.44
CA LEU A 18 -19.05 15.65 13.65
C LEU A 18 -19.39 17.15 13.61
N GLY A 19 -20.59 17.51 13.16
CA GLY A 19 -20.99 18.89 12.90
C GLY A 19 -20.45 19.46 11.57
N PRO A 20 -20.92 20.66 11.14
CA PRO A 20 -20.46 21.26 9.91
C PRO A 20 -18.95 21.55 9.96
N PRO A 21 -18.19 21.22 8.91
CA PRO A 21 -16.76 21.48 8.90
C PRO A 21 -16.52 23.00 8.99
N PRO A 22 -15.68 23.48 9.92
CA PRO A 22 -15.30 24.87 9.96
C PRO A 22 -14.51 25.23 8.70
N GLN A 23 -14.61 26.47 8.23
CA GLN A 23 -13.78 26.90 7.10
C GLN A 23 -12.30 26.70 7.45
N PRO A 24 -11.57 25.87 6.69
CA PRO A 24 -10.19 25.61 7.00
C PRO A 24 -9.32 26.81 6.60
N ASP A 25 -8.54 27.33 7.55
CA ASP A 25 -7.56 28.40 7.33
C ASP A 25 -6.25 27.86 6.71
N PHE A 26 -6.37 27.11 5.61
CA PHE A 26 -5.20 26.63 4.88
C PHE A 26 -4.43 27.79 4.23
N ASP A 27 -5.08 28.91 3.94
CA ASP A 27 -4.46 30.06 3.30
C ASP A 27 -3.48 30.78 4.23
N ALA A 28 -3.88 31.13 5.45
CA ALA A 28 -2.93 31.74 6.38
C ALA A 28 -1.89 30.73 6.88
N TRP A 29 -2.20 29.43 6.91
CA TRP A 29 -1.19 28.42 7.18
C TRP A 29 -0.16 28.32 6.05
N ARG A 30 -0.59 28.22 4.78
CA ARG A 30 0.32 28.26 3.62
C ARG A 30 1.15 29.54 3.59
N ALA A 31 0.58 30.69 3.94
CA ALA A 31 1.32 31.95 4.03
C ALA A 31 2.40 31.93 5.13
N ARG A 32 2.14 31.29 6.27
CA ARG A 32 3.08 31.15 7.39
C ARG A 32 4.22 30.17 7.12
N TYR A 33 3.96 29.13 6.33
CA TYR A 33 4.88 28.01 6.08
C TYR A 33 5.29 27.88 4.62
N ALA A 34 5.10 28.92 3.81
CA ALA A 34 5.68 29.01 2.49
C ALA A 34 7.21 29.04 2.63
N ILE A 35 7.83 27.87 2.63
CA ILE A 35 9.25 27.73 2.34
C ILE A 35 9.44 28.40 0.98
N ASP A 36 10.43 29.30 0.89
CA ASP A 36 10.77 30.10 -0.28
C ASP A 36 10.96 29.20 -1.52
N SER A 37 9.84 28.90 -2.16
CA SER A 37 9.70 28.06 -3.35
C SER A 37 9.65 28.94 -4.59
N SER A 38 10.12 30.20 -4.47
CA SER A 38 10.07 31.23 -5.50
C SER A 38 10.98 30.95 -6.72
N LYS A 39 11.55 29.76 -6.83
CA LYS A 39 12.11 29.23 -8.08
C LYS A 39 11.22 28.11 -8.65
N PRO A 40 10.15 28.44 -9.39
CA PRO A 40 9.51 27.46 -10.25
C PRO A 40 10.53 26.98 -11.30
N PRO A 41 10.55 25.69 -11.67
CA PRO A 41 11.26 25.25 -12.88
C PRO A 41 10.62 25.96 -14.07
N THR A 42 11.42 26.77 -14.78
CA THR A 42 11.02 27.57 -15.94
C THR A 42 10.23 26.74 -16.96
N PRO A 43 8.93 26.99 -17.17
CA PRO A 43 8.22 26.42 -18.29
C PRO A 43 8.53 27.25 -19.55
N ARG A 44 8.98 26.59 -20.62
CA ARG A 44 9.05 27.20 -21.96
C ARG A 44 7.63 27.42 -22.48
N LEU A 45 7.20 28.67 -22.60
CA LEU A 45 5.95 29.03 -23.28
C LEU A 45 6.26 29.59 -24.67
N LEU A 46 5.68 28.93 -25.68
CA LEU A 46 5.49 29.48 -27.01
C LEU A 46 4.34 30.49 -26.97
N SER A 47 4.61 31.70 -27.46
CA SER A 47 3.62 32.75 -27.65
C SER A 47 2.82 32.54 -28.93
N CYS A 48 1.50 32.63 -28.87
CA CYS A 48 0.72 33.11 -30.00
C CYS A 48 -0.36 34.09 -29.52
N ARG A 49 -0.50 35.19 -30.25
CA ARG A 49 -1.20 36.43 -29.86
C ARG A 49 -2.39 36.66 -30.82
N ARG A 50 -3.58 36.89 -30.23
CA ARG A 50 -4.78 37.67 -30.68
C ARG A 50 -5.35 37.39 -32.10
N THR A 51 -6.66 37.49 -32.38
CA THR A 51 -7.68 38.46 -31.95
C THR A 51 -9.08 37.94 -32.37
N VAL A 52 -10.15 38.33 -31.69
CA VAL A 52 -11.38 38.96 -32.24
C VAL A 52 -12.36 39.19 -31.10
N MET A 53 -12.89 40.40 -31.06
CA MET A 53 -13.83 40.92 -30.06
C MET A 53 -15.25 40.95 -30.65
N THR A 54 -16.23 41.03 -29.74
CA THR A 54 -17.65 41.40 -29.91
C THR A 54 -18.65 40.32 -30.34
N ARG A 55 -19.35 39.76 -29.33
CA ARG A 55 -20.82 39.68 -29.18
C ARG A 55 -21.16 38.69 -28.05
N SER A 56 -21.12 39.10 -26.79
CA SER A 56 -21.42 38.17 -25.68
C SER A 56 -21.79 38.87 -24.38
N ARG A 57 -22.91 39.59 -24.35
CA ARG A 57 -23.50 40.03 -23.07
C ARG A 57 -24.59 39.08 -22.55
N TRP A 58 -25.23 38.31 -23.43
CA TRP A 58 -26.27 37.35 -23.04
C TRP A 58 -25.75 35.92 -22.83
N ILE A 59 -24.65 35.52 -23.49
CA ILE A 59 -23.99 34.23 -23.24
C ILE A 59 -23.20 34.26 -21.90
N ALA A 60 -22.72 35.43 -21.49
CA ALA A 60 -21.99 35.58 -20.23
C ALA A 60 -22.88 35.35 -18.99
N ALA A 61 -24.15 35.75 -19.02
CA ALA A 61 -25.07 35.52 -17.91
C ALA A 61 -25.50 34.04 -17.80
N SER A 62 -25.73 33.36 -18.93
CA SER A 62 -26.06 31.94 -18.94
C SER A 62 -24.85 31.05 -18.61
N LEU A 63 -23.65 31.44 -19.05
CA LEU A 63 -22.40 30.80 -18.60
C LEU A 63 -22.14 31.08 -17.13
N LEU A 64 -22.41 32.29 -16.62
CA LEU A 64 -22.26 32.58 -15.20
C LEU A 64 -23.27 31.80 -14.35
N LEU A 65 -24.54 31.64 -14.78
CA LEU A 65 -25.54 30.82 -14.09
C LEU A 65 -25.28 29.31 -14.23
N ALA A 66 -24.78 28.85 -15.38
CA ALA A 66 -24.36 27.45 -15.55
C ALA A 66 -23.08 27.16 -14.75
N LEU A 67 -22.13 28.10 -14.68
CA LEU A 67 -20.93 28.01 -13.85
C LEU A 67 -21.26 28.19 -12.36
N PHE A 68 -22.25 29.00 -11.98
CA PHE A 68 -22.76 29.09 -10.61
C PHE A 68 -23.53 27.84 -10.22
N GLY A 69 -24.35 27.30 -11.12
CA GLY A 69 -25.03 26.01 -10.92
C GLY A 69 -24.02 24.88 -10.77
N LEU A 70 -23.01 24.80 -11.64
CA LEU A 70 -21.90 23.84 -11.51
C LEU A 70 -21.01 24.09 -10.29
N ALA A 71 -20.92 25.33 -9.78
CA ALA A 71 -20.22 25.65 -8.54
C ALA A 71 -21.05 25.29 -7.29
N LEU A 72 -22.38 25.36 -7.36
CA LEU A 72 -23.31 24.91 -6.31
C LEU A 72 -23.47 23.38 -6.30
N PHE A 73 -23.21 22.70 -7.42
CA PHE A 73 -23.09 21.24 -7.49
C PHE A 73 -21.66 20.72 -7.29
N ARG A 74 -20.67 21.58 -7.00
CA ARG A 74 -19.42 21.09 -6.41
C ARG A 74 -19.77 20.57 -5.04
N SER A 75 -19.68 19.25 -4.86
CA SER A 75 -19.92 18.59 -3.58
C SER A 75 -19.23 19.35 -2.46
N GLU A 76 -20.05 19.99 -1.62
CA GLU A 76 -19.60 20.71 -0.45
C GLU A 76 -18.70 19.76 0.36
N GLY A 77 -17.42 20.11 0.51
CA GLY A 77 -16.45 19.35 1.28
C GLY A 77 -15.31 18.70 0.50
N THR A 78 -15.32 18.69 -0.84
CA THR A 78 -14.15 18.20 -1.61
C THR A 78 -13.00 19.19 -1.55
N VAL A 79 -11.84 18.71 -1.11
CA VAL A 79 -10.64 19.52 -0.95
C VAL A 79 -9.81 19.48 -2.24
N GLY A 80 -9.46 20.64 -2.80
CA GLY A 80 -8.65 20.73 -4.02
C GLY A 80 -7.22 20.19 -3.83
N ARG A 81 -6.54 19.76 -4.91
CA ARG A 81 -5.15 19.23 -4.86
C ARG A 81 -4.16 20.20 -4.19
N ASN A 82 -4.40 21.50 -4.30
CA ASN A 82 -3.52 22.55 -3.79
C ASN A 82 -3.85 22.98 -2.35
N ALA A 83 -4.81 22.33 -1.68
CA ALA A 83 -5.24 22.73 -0.35
C ALA A 83 -4.24 22.35 0.76
N PHE A 84 -3.45 21.30 0.53
CA PHE A 84 -2.35 20.93 1.41
C PHE A 84 -1.08 21.65 0.95
N ALA A 85 -0.21 22.05 1.89
CA ALA A 85 1.08 22.62 1.50
C ALA A 85 1.95 21.54 0.84
N GLY A 86 3.00 22.00 0.15
CA GLY A 86 4.01 21.12 -0.44
C GLY A 86 4.68 20.18 0.56
N THR A 87 4.64 20.51 1.85
CA THR A 87 5.13 19.66 2.94
C THR A 87 4.12 19.58 4.09
N ILE A 88 3.94 18.39 4.65
CA ILE A 88 3.18 18.10 5.86
C ILE A 88 4.21 17.82 6.97
N PRO A 89 4.34 18.70 7.98
CA PRO A 89 5.31 18.52 9.06
C PRO A 89 5.17 17.16 9.74
N GLY A 90 6.27 16.42 9.84
CA GLY A 90 6.34 15.10 10.47
C GLY A 90 5.94 13.91 9.61
N VAL A 91 5.38 14.18 8.43
CA VAL A 91 5.05 13.17 7.43
C VAL A 91 6.15 13.13 6.37
N ASP A 92 6.55 14.31 5.89
CA ASP A 92 7.58 14.42 4.87
C ASP A 92 8.97 14.46 5.52
N ALA A 93 9.75 13.40 5.29
CA ALA A 93 11.14 13.24 5.74
C ALA A 93 11.35 13.44 7.27
N PRO A 94 10.62 12.73 8.15
CA PRO A 94 10.90 12.77 9.59
C PRO A 94 12.34 12.31 9.86
N LYS A 95 13.05 12.95 10.81
CA LYS A 95 14.39 12.49 11.21
C LYS A 95 14.29 11.30 12.18
N THR A 96 13.49 11.47 13.22
CA THR A 96 13.06 10.41 14.11
C THR A 96 11.57 10.55 14.36
N LEU A 97 10.90 9.44 14.64
CA LEU A 97 9.47 9.39 14.88
C LEU A 97 9.16 8.16 15.73
N THR A 98 8.26 8.28 16.68
CA THR A 98 7.62 7.14 17.36
C THR A 98 6.11 7.24 17.23
N TRP A 99 5.45 6.09 17.17
CA TRP A 99 4.00 6.01 17.17
C TRP A 99 3.55 4.66 17.72
N THR A 100 2.27 4.57 18.05
CA THR A 100 1.60 3.34 18.45
C THR A 100 0.65 2.92 17.35
N THR A 101 0.67 1.63 16.99
CA THR A 101 -0.41 1.03 16.18
C THR A 101 -1.27 0.17 17.07
N THR A 102 -2.59 0.34 17.00
CA THR A 102 -3.57 -0.55 17.60
C THR A 102 -4.34 -1.24 16.49
N TYR A 103 -4.09 -2.53 16.31
CA TYR A 103 -4.85 -3.38 15.41
C TYR A 103 -6.11 -3.84 16.12
N TYR A 104 -7.23 -3.84 15.41
CA TYR A 104 -8.50 -4.38 15.90
C TYR A 104 -8.84 -5.60 15.06
N SER A 105 -8.84 -6.76 15.69
CA SER A 105 -9.26 -8.01 15.06
C SER A 105 -10.63 -8.43 15.58
N ARG A 106 -11.54 -8.81 14.68
CA ARG A 106 -12.77 -9.50 15.04
C ARG A 106 -12.43 -10.97 15.24
N VAL A 107 -12.64 -11.44 16.47
CA VAL A 107 -12.35 -12.82 16.88
C VAL A 107 -13.67 -13.54 17.09
N THR A 108 -13.78 -14.77 16.60
CA THR A 108 -14.99 -15.59 16.72
C THR A 108 -14.74 -16.73 17.69
N SER A 109 -15.65 -16.95 18.64
CA SER A 109 -15.59 -18.04 19.61
C SER A 109 -15.39 -19.41 18.94
N ALA A 110 -14.86 -20.37 19.70
CA ALA A 110 -14.62 -21.72 19.18
C ALA A 110 -15.89 -22.40 18.64
N ASP A 111 -17.07 -22.09 19.19
CA ASP A 111 -18.37 -22.59 18.74
C ASP A 111 -19.03 -21.75 17.63
N GLY A 112 -18.38 -20.66 17.19
CA GLY A 112 -18.89 -19.80 16.12
C GLY A 112 -20.01 -18.83 16.52
N LYS A 113 -20.43 -18.79 17.80
CA LYS A 113 -21.65 -18.07 18.22
C LYS A 113 -21.42 -16.65 18.71
N ARG A 114 -20.22 -16.31 19.17
CA ARG A 114 -19.89 -15.01 19.75
C ARG A 114 -18.71 -14.39 19.04
N THR A 115 -18.69 -13.06 18.99
CA THR A 115 -17.59 -12.31 18.37
C THR A 115 -17.20 -11.12 19.24
N TRP A 116 -15.91 -10.90 19.42
CA TRP A 116 -15.41 -9.73 20.16
C TRP A 116 -14.30 -9.04 19.36
N LEU A 117 -14.04 -7.77 19.69
CA LEU A 117 -12.83 -7.10 19.22
C LEU A 117 -11.67 -7.42 20.14
N GLN A 118 -10.58 -7.88 19.57
CA GLN A 118 -9.32 -8.04 20.25
C GLN A 118 -8.35 -6.95 19.77
N PRO A 119 -8.05 -5.93 20.60
CA PRO A 119 -7.03 -4.95 20.28
C PRO A 119 -5.64 -5.55 20.49
N GLU A 120 -4.74 -5.39 19.52
CA GLU A 120 -3.31 -5.65 19.66
C GLU A 120 -2.54 -4.34 19.54
N ARG A 121 -1.82 -3.94 20.60
CA ARG A 121 -1.01 -2.73 20.61
C ARG A 121 0.43 -3.07 20.20
N ARG A 122 0.99 -2.27 19.30
CA ARG A 122 2.39 -2.32 18.86
C ARG A 122 3.02 -0.96 18.97
N LEU A 123 4.28 -0.93 19.37
CA LEU A 123 5.07 0.30 19.47
C LEU A 123 6.02 0.37 18.30
N HIS A 124 6.12 1.53 17.68
CA HIS A 124 6.95 1.74 16.51
C HIS A 124 7.91 2.90 16.74
N ALA A 125 9.11 2.77 16.17
CA ALA A 125 10.08 3.82 16.09
C ALA A 125 10.72 3.83 14.69
N TYR A 126 11.09 5.01 14.23
CA TYR A 126 11.74 5.23 12.95
C TYR A 126 12.92 6.17 13.13
N ARG A 127 14.00 5.89 12.41
CA ARG A 127 15.16 6.75 12.25
C ARG A 127 15.54 6.85 10.79
N HIS A 128 15.68 8.07 10.31
CA HIS A 128 16.06 8.34 8.93
C HIS A 128 17.54 8.00 8.67
N PRO A 129 17.87 7.43 7.48
CA PRO A 129 16.96 6.92 6.46
C PRO A 129 16.62 5.45 6.69
N GLY A 130 15.33 5.12 6.61
CA GLY A 130 14.87 3.75 6.40
C GLY A 130 15.13 2.76 7.54
N GLN A 131 15.45 3.21 8.75
CA GLN A 131 15.59 2.32 9.92
C GLN A 131 14.27 2.30 10.69
N TYR A 132 13.71 1.11 10.87
CA TYR A 132 12.43 0.86 11.52
C TYR A 132 12.63 -0.07 12.69
N ARG A 133 11.82 0.13 13.73
CA ARG A 133 11.74 -0.75 14.87
C ARG A 133 10.27 -0.92 15.24
N GLU A 134 9.80 -2.15 15.30
CA GLU A 134 8.47 -2.53 15.77
C GLU A 134 8.63 -3.38 17.03
N THR A 135 7.79 -3.14 18.03
CA THR A 135 7.74 -3.92 19.27
C THR A 135 6.33 -4.42 19.47
N LEU A 136 6.17 -5.72 19.36
CA LEU A 136 4.93 -6.40 19.62
C LEU A 136 4.83 -6.62 21.13
N LEU A 137 3.69 -6.26 21.69
CA LEU A 137 3.39 -6.43 23.09
C LEU A 137 2.58 -7.72 23.32
N ASP A 138 2.67 -8.27 24.52
CA ASP A 138 1.76 -9.31 25.01
C ASP A 138 0.50 -8.70 25.67
N GLU A 139 -0.37 -9.55 26.20
CA GLU A 139 -1.60 -9.13 26.89
C GLU A 139 -1.34 -8.29 28.16
N ALA A 140 -0.14 -8.41 28.74
CA ALA A 140 0.31 -7.62 29.90
C ALA A 140 1.04 -6.32 29.48
N ASN A 141 0.96 -5.94 28.20
CA ASN A 141 1.69 -4.83 27.60
C ASN A 141 3.22 -4.93 27.75
N GLN A 142 3.76 -6.13 27.91
CA GLN A 142 5.21 -6.34 27.94
C GLN A 142 5.73 -6.64 26.53
N PRO A 143 6.91 -6.13 26.16
CA PRO A 143 7.56 -6.51 24.91
C PRO A 143 7.77 -8.03 24.82
N ARG A 144 7.26 -8.65 23.75
CA ARG A 144 7.49 -10.08 23.46
C ARG A 144 8.39 -10.31 22.25
N ILE A 145 8.20 -9.52 21.21
CA ILE A 145 8.98 -9.58 19.96
C ILE A 145 9.40 -8.17 19.58
N VAL A 146 10.64 -8.01 19.12
CA VAL A 146 11.14 -6.77 18.52
C VAL A 146 11.62 -7.07 17.10
N GLU A 147 11.11 -6.32 16.13
CA GLU A 147 11.55 -6.39 14.73
C GLU A 147 12.29 -5.11 14.38
N ILE A 148 13.54 -5.22 13.94
CA ILE A 148 14.37 -4.09 13.54
C ILE A 148 14.65 -4.24 12.06
N SER A 149 14.27 -3.29 11.23
CA SER A 149 14.52 -3.33 9.79
C SER A 149 15.35 -2.15 9.33
N ASP A 150 16.26 -2.40 8.39
CA ASP A 150 16.98 -1.35 7.70
C ASP A 150 16.77 -1.52 6.19
N ALA A 151 15.93 -0.63 5.65
CA ALA A 151 15.51 -0.63 4.26
C ALA A 151 16.68 -0.37 3.28
N ARG A 152 17.79 0.25 3.75
CA ARG A 152 18.96 0.54 2.91
C ARG A 152 19.75 -0.72 2.58
N VAL A 153 19.84 -1.63 3.55
CA VAL A 153 20.53 -2.93 3.40
C VAL A 153 19.56 -4.07 3.09
N GLY A 154 18.25 -3.83 3.19
CA GLY A 154 17.22 -4.82 2.88
C GLY A 154 17.23 -6.00 3.86
N ARG A 155 17.50 -5.75 5.15
CA ARG A 155 17.56 -6.77 6.20
C ARG A 155 16.69 -6.40 7.39
N MET A 156 16.23 -7.43 8.09
CA MET A 156 15.43 -7.35 9.30
C MET A 156 15.98 -8.32 10.35
N LEU A 157 16.16 -7.85 11.58
CA LEU A 157 16.46 -8.64 12.76
C LEU A 157 15.17 -8.82 13.57
N VAL A 158 14.74 -10.06 13.76
CA VAL A 158 13.61 -10.41 14.64
C VAL A 158 14.17 -10.98 15.94
N LEU A 159 13.80 -10.37 17.06
CA LEU A 159 14.19 -10.75 18.41
C LEU A 159 12.98 -11.34 19.14
N ASP A 160 13.05 -12.63 19.46
CA ASP A 160 12.16 -13.24 20.44
C ASP A 160 12.74 -13.00 21.84
N LEU A 161 12.09 -12.14 22.62
CA LEU A 161 12.63 -11.70 23.91
C LEU A 161 12.50 -12.76 24.99
N LYS A 162 11.55 -13.68 24.85
CA LYS A 162 11.27 -14.77 25.79
C LYS A 162 12.26 -15.90 25.59
N ASP A 163 12.40 -16.36 24.35
CA ASP A 163 13.27 -17.50 24.01
C ASP A 163 14.72 -17.08 23.75
N LYS A 164 15.01 -15.77 23.83
CA LYS A 164 16.33 -15.18 23.52
C LYS A 164 16.84 -15.62 22.17
N LYS A 165 15.98 -15.61 21.16
CA LYS A 165 16.32 -15.97 19.78
C LYS A 165 16.41 -14.73 18.90
N ALA A 166 17.45 -14.64 18.09
CA ALA A 166 17.63 -13.57 17.12
C ALA A 166 17.72 -14.14 15.71
N VAL A 167 16.84 -13.71 14.81
CA VAL A 167 16.81 -14.17 13.42
C VAL A 167 17.01 -12.99 12.48
N LEU A 168 18.14 -12.96 11.75
CA LEU A 168 18.39 -11.98 10.71
C LEU A 168 17.88 -12.51 9.36
N LYS A 169 16.85 -11.90 8.79
CA LYS A 169 16.20 -12.30 7.54
C LYS A 169 15.93 -11.11 6.61
N ALA A 170 15.21 -11.33 5.52
CA ALA A 170 14.69 -10.25 4.67
C ALA A 170 13.44 -9.63 5.32
N PRO A 171 13.18 -8.32 5.11
CA PRO A 171 11.99 -7.68 5.66
C PRO A 171 10.72 -8.20 4.97
N VAL A 172 9.62 -8.25 5.75
CA VAL A 172 8.29 -8.56 5.22
C VAL A 172 7.76 -7.30 4.53
N GLY A 173 7.85 -7.27 3.20
CA GLY A 173 7.40 -6.13 2.39
C GLY A 173 8.46 -5.05 2.13
N ARG A 174 8.08 -4.05 1.34
CA ARG A 174 8.94 -2.91 1.01
C ARG A 174 8.73 -1.78 2.00
N LEU A 175 9.82 -1.38 2.65
CA LEU A 175 9.84 -0.22 3.54
C LEU A 175 10.26 1.03 2.76
N ASP A 176 9.67 2.18 3.08
CA ASP A 176 9.93 3.44 2.39
C ASP A 176 11.13 4.17 3.01
N LEU A 177 12.19 4.41 2.25
CA LEU A 177 13.37 5.13 2.74
C LEU A 177 13.04 6.52 3.30
N ARG A 178 11.95 7.15 2.83
CA ARG A 178 11.51 8.49 3.23
C ARG A 178 10.80 8.52 4.59
N GLY A 179 10.28 7.39 5.07
CA GLY A 179 9.60 7.31 6.37
C GLY A 179 8.25 6.56 6.32
N PRO A 180 7.70 6.18 7.49
CA PRO A 180 6.50 5.34 7.60
C PRO A 180 5.24 5.98 7.01
N PHE A 181 5.18 7.32 7.00
CA PHE A 181 4.00 8.06 6.55
C PHE A 181 4.22 8.81 5.23
N ALA A 182 5.33 8.59 4.52
CA ALA A 182 5.60 9.29 3.25
C ALA A 182 4.44 9.14 2.24
N TRP A 183 3.76 7.99 2.26
CA TRP A 183 2.58 7.70 1.45
C TRP A 183 1.39 8.64 1.73
N VAL A 184 1.26 9.19 2.95
CA VAL A 184 0.19 10.16 3.31
C VAL A 184 0.34 11.44 2.51
N GLY A 185 1.57 11.93 2.39
CA GLY A 185 1.89 13.10 1.58
C GLY A 185 1.53 12.90 0.11
N GLU A 186 1.87 11.74 -0.45
CA GLU A 186 1.51 11.36 -1.83
C GLU A 186 -0.02 11.25 -2.00
N ALA A 187 -0.70 10.65 -1.02
CA ALA A 187 -2.14 10.45 -1.06
C ALA A 187 -2.87 11.80 -1.12
N LEU A 188 -2.43 12.75 -0.29
CA LEU A 188 -3.09 14.04 -0.15
C LEU A 188 -2.76 15.04 -1.27
N ARG A 189 -1.53 15.04 -1.78
CA ARG A 189 -1.07 16.03 -2.78
C ARG A 189 -1.20 15.54 -4.21
N ASP A 190 -0.54 14.43 -4.51
CA ASP A 190 -0.36 13.97 -5.89
C ASP A 190 -1.53 13.11 -6.37
N ARG A 191 -2.31 12.59 -5.40
CA ARG A 191 -3.44 11.66 -5.62
C ARG A 191 -3.05 10.39 -6.39
N LEU A 192 -1.74 10.14 -6.46
CA LEU A 192 -1.09 8.98 -7.05
C LEU A 192 -0.04 8.53 -6.04
N VAL A 193 -0.42 7.64 -5.11
CA VAL A 193 0.56 7.04 -4.20
C VAL A 193 1.26 5.92 -4.95
N ALA A 194 2.57 6.02 -5.10
CA ALA A 194 3.44 4.93 -5.57
C ALA A 194 2.90 4.07 -6.74
N LYS A 195 2.33 4.63 -7.83
CA LYS A 195 1.63 3.90 -8.92
C LYS A 195 0.52 2.90 -8.47
N ALA A 196 0.34 2.65 -7.17
CA ALA A 196 -0.35 1.50 -6.61
C ALA A 196 -1.64 1.89 -5.87
N LEU A 197 -1.71 3.09 -5.27
CA LEU A 197 -2.96 3.59 -4.67
C LEU A 197 -3.47 4.78 -5.47
N ARG A 198 -4.67 4.64 -6.04
CA ARG A 198 -5.33 5.71 -6.79
C ARG A 198 -6.30 6.42 -5.85
N VAL A 199 -5.97 7.65 -5.45
CA VAL A 199 -6.86 8.43 -4.57
C VAL A 199 -7.99 9.01 -5.41
N LYS A 200 -9.22 8.57 -5.14
CA LYS A 200 -10.43 9.01 -5.84
C LYS A 200 -10.92 10.37 -5.36
N SER A 201 -10.96 10.57 -4.05
CA SER A 201 -11.39 11.83 -3.46
C SER A 201 -10.68 12.09 -2.12
N ILE A 202 -10.66 13.37 -1.75
CA ILE A 202 -10.23 13.83 -0.43
C ILE A 202 -11.27 14.83 0.06
N SER A 203 -11.71 14.69 1.30
CA SER A 203 -12.73 15.54 1.92
C SER A 203 -12.39 15.88 3.36
N LEU A 204 -12.80 17.07 3.80
CA LEU A 204 -12.76 17.48 5.20
C LEU A 204 -14.04 17.03 5.88
N GLN A 205 -13.94 16.14 6.86
CA GLN A 205 -15.08 15.50 7.51
C GLN A 205 -15.62 16.29 8.70
N GLY A 206 -14.77 17.10 9.35
CA GLY A 206 -15.14 17.89 10.51
C GLY A 206 -14.01 17.95 11.53
N ARG A 207 -14.38 18.12 12.81
CA ARG A 207 -13.43 18.10 13.93
C ARG A 207 -13.72 16.92 14.86
N LYS A 208 -12.67 16.35 15.43
CA LYS A 208 -12.77 15.29 16.44
C LYS A 208 -11.64 15.44 17.46
N GLU A 209 -11.94 15.17 18.73
CA GLU A 209 -10.90 15.01 19.74
C GLU A 209 -10.33 13.59 19.65
N ILE A 210 -9.00 13.47 19.55
CA ILE A 210 -8.27 12.20 19.64
C ILE A 210 -7.07 12.38 20.56
N ASP A 211 -6.94 11.50 21.54
CA ASP A 211 -5.87 11.55 22.56
C ASP A 211 -5.71 12.95 23.19
N LYS A 212 -6.84 13.58 23.54
CA LYS A 212 -6.93 14.95 24.12
C LYS A 212 -6.45 16.07 23.19
N THR A 213 -6.34 15.80 21.89
CA THR A 213 -5.97 16.76 20.86
C THR A 213 -7.18 17.05 19.98
N GLU A 214 -7.56 18.31 19.84
CA GLU A 214 -8.56 18.72 18.86
C GLU A 214 -7.97 18.63 17.45
N THR A 215 -8.63 17.92 16.55
CA THR A 215 -8.11 17.67 15.20
C THR A 215 -9.11 18.02 14.13
N ASN A 216 -8.61 18.34 12.93
CA ASN A 216 -9.38 18.29 11.69
C ASN A 216 -9.27 16.87 11.12
N VAL A 217 -10.39 16.29 10.71
CA VAL A 217 -10.45 14.95 10.11
C VAL A 217 -10.48 15.08 8.59
N VAL A 218 -9.45 14.59 7.93
CA VAL A 218 -9.35 14.55 6.47
C VAL A 218 -9.51 13.10 6.02
N ARG A 219 -10.50 12.82 5.18
CA ARG A 219 -10.71 11.49 4.61
C ARG A 219 -10.15 11.41 3.21
N ALA A 220 -9.41 10.35 2.91
CA ALA A 220 -9.12 9.94 1.54
C ALA A 220 -9.88 8.66 1.19
N MET A 221 -10.53 8.67 0.02
CA MET A 221 -11.07 7.46 -0.60
C MET A 221 -10.05 6.92 -1.59
N ILE A 222 -9.54 5.72 -1.33
CA ILE A 222 -8.49 5.09 -2.11
C ILE A 222 -9.07 3.93 -2.90
N ASP A 223 -8.88 3.90 -4.21
CA ASP A 223 -9.25 2.79 -5.07
C ASP A 223 -8.38 1.57 -4.76
N ARG A 224 -9.01 0.45 -4.36
CA ARG A 224 -8.34 -0.84 -4.20
C ARG A 224 -8.29 -1.63 -5.52
N GLY A 225 -8.80 -1.07 -6.62
CA GLY A 225 -8.90 -1.73 -7.92
C GLY A 225 -10.29 -2.31 -8.16
N ASP A 226 -10.49 -2.84 -9.37
CA ASP A 226 -11.80 -3.04 -10.00
C ASP A 226 -12.78 -3.90 -9.18
N ASP A 227 -12.28 -4.80 -8.31
CA ASP A 227 -13.12 -5.74 -7.55
C ASP A 227 -13.15 -5.52 -6.03
N GLN A 228 -12.29 -4.68 -5.47
CA GLN A 228 -12.16 -4.51 -4.01
C GLN A 228 -12.82 -3.24 -3.47
N GLY A 229 -13.39 -2.42 -4.35
CA GLY A 229 -14.03 -1.16 -3.99
C GLY A 229 -13.02 -0.12 -3.49
N TYR A 230 -13.44 0.68 -2.50
CA TYR A 230 -12.61 1.74 -1.92
C TYR A 230 -12.10 1.35 -0.54
N ALA A 231 -10.96 1.91 -0.14
CA ALA A 231 -10.55 2.02 1.25
C ALA A 231 -10.84 3.44 1.72
N LEU A 232 -11.36 3.59 2.93
CA LEU A 232 -11.44 4.89 3.60
C LEU A 232 -10.22 5.03 4.52
N HIS A 233 -9.51 6.15 4.41
CA HIS A 233 -8.38 6.48 5.27
C HIS A 233 -8.66 7.84 5.91
N ASP A 234 -8.79 7.88 7.23
CA ASP A 234 -9.00 9.12 7.98
C ASP A 234 -7.68 9.59 8.59
N PHE A 235 -7.26 10.79 8.24
CA PHE A 235 -6.08 11.47 8.74
C PHE A 235 -6.49 12.55 9.73
N PHE A 236 -5.93 12.50 10.94
CA PHE A 236 -6.23 13.45 12.01
C PHE A 236 -5.10 14.46 12.09
N PHE A 237 -5.41 15.72 11.80
CA PHE A 237 -4.45 16.83 11.86
C PHE A 237 -4.74 17.73 13.04
N ASP A 238 -3.79 17.88 13.96
CA ASP A 238 -3.90 18.79 15.10
C ASP A 238 -4.34 20.19 14.64
N LEU A 239 -5.33 20.75 15.32
CA LEU A 239 -5.98 22.00 14.91
C LEU A 239 -5.00 23.17 14.90
N ASN A 240 -4.00 23.18 15.78
CA ASN A 240 -3.10 24.30 15.96
C ASN A 240 -1.83 24.17 15.12
N SER A 241 -1.11 23.06 15.28
CA SER A 241 0.17 22.78 14.62
C SER A 241 0.02 22.24 13.20
N LYS A 242 -1.18 21.77 12.82
CA LYS A 242 -1.46 21.07 11.55
C LYS A 242 -0.61 19.82 11.32
N ARG A 243 -0.04 19.26 12.39
CA ARG A 243 0.72 18.00 12.34
C ARG A 243 -0.25 16.83 12.25
N LEU A 244 0.14 15.78 11.53
CA LEU A 244 -0.53 14.50 11.59
C LEU A 244 -0.33 13.92 13.01
N VAL A 245 -1.42 13.57 13.68
CA VAL A 245 -1.39 12.99 15.03
C VAL A 245 -1.96 11.59 15.11
N ALA A 246 -2.81 11.22 14.15
CA ALA A 246 -3.33 9.87 14.03
C ALA A 246 -3.77 9.54 12.59
N ILE A 247 -3.87 8.24 12.32
CA ILE A 247 -4.44 7.65 11.12
C ILE A 247 -5.42 6.55 11.54
N TRP A 248 -6.61 6.52 10.93
CA TRP A 248 -7.59 5.47 11.09
C TRP A 248 -7.86 4.80 9.74
N ILE A 249 -7.68 3.48 9.68
CA ILE A 249 -7.86 2.69 8.46
C ILE A 249 -8.76 1.50 8.79
N PRO A 250 -10.07 1.59 8.50
CA PRO A 250 -10.95 0.44 8.54
C PRO A 250 -10.70 -0.46 7.32
N ASN A 251 -10.59 -1.78 7.56
CA ASN A 251 -10.53 -2.76 6.49
C ASN A 251 -11.91 -2.96 5.84
N GLU A 252 -12.97 -2.79 6.63
CA GLU A 252 -14.37 -2.77 6.23
C GLU A 252 -14.87 -1.31 6.22
N ASN A 253 -15.24 -0.74 5.07
CA ASN A 253 -15.58 0.70 4.95
C ASN A 253 -16.66 1.21 5.92
N ARG A 254 -17.49 0.31 6.46
CA ARG A 254 -18.59 0.64 7.39
C ARG A 254 -18.26 0.33 8.85
N PHE A 255 -17.03 -0.08 9.14
CA PHE A 255 -16.62 -0.39 10.49
C PHE A 255 -16.34 0.90 11.26
N ASP A 256 -17.18 1.14 12.27
CA ASP A 256 -16.98 2.18 13.27
C ASP A 256 -16.67 1.53 14.62
N LEU A 257 -15.46 1.77 15.10
CA LEU A 257 -14.98 1.24 16.36
C LEU A 257 -15.85 1.67 17.55
N GLU A 258 -16.42 2.87 17.52
CA GLU A 258 -17.15 3.40 18.67
C GLU A 258 -18.52 2.73 18.85
N THR A 259 -19.14 2.31 17.75
CA THR A 259 -20.49 1.74 17.71
C THR A 259 -20.52 0.23 17.45
N ALA A 260 -19.37 -0.41 17.20
CA ALA A 260 -19.27 -1.84 16.96
C ALA A 260 -19.85 -2.68 18.14
N PRO A 261 -20.86 -3.54 17.91
CA PRO A 261 -21.48 -4.33 18.97
C PRO A 261 -20.52 -5.33 19.63
N GLU A 262 -19.52 -5.81 18.89
CA GLU A 262 -18.46 -6.70 19.38
C GLU A 262 -17.44 -6.02 20.32
N ARG A 263 -17.42 -4.68 20.40
CA ARG A 263 -16.44 -3.93 21.22
C ARG A 263 -16.52 -4.23 22.71
N ASN A 264 -17.74 -4.43 23.22
CA ASN A 264 -18.00 -4.61 24.65
C ASN A 264 -18.17 -6.09 25.04
N GLN A 265 -17.94 -7.02 24.11
CA GLN A 265 -18.05 -8.45 24.39
C GLN A 265 -16.78 -8.95 25.10
N ALA A 266 -16.97 -9.81 26.10
CA ALA A 266 -15.85 -10.39 26.84
C ALA A 266 -15.05 -11.34 25.93
N ALA A 267 -13.73 -11.18 25.95
CA ALA A 267 -12.83 -12.05 25.20
C ALA A 267 -12.88 -13.49 25.76
N GLU A 268 -12.82 -14.47 24.85
CA GLU A 268 -12.69 -15.88 25.21
C GLU A 268 -11.28 -16.39 24.93
N LYS A 269 -10.84 -17.38 25.70
CA LYS A 269 -9.50 -17.97 25.54
C LYS A 269 -9.36 -18.79 24.25
N LEU A 270 -10.44 -19.43 23.81
CA LEU A 270 -10.45 -20.27 22.63
C LEU A 270 -11.31 -19.62 21.55
N PHE A 271 -10.77 -19.56 20.34
CA PHE A 271 -11.43 -18.97 19.18
C PHE A 271 -11.23 -19.87 17.96
N SER A 272 -12.18 -19.79 17.02
CA SER A 272 -12.15 -20.51 15.74
C SER A 272 -11.47 -19.69 14.64
N SER A 273 -11.55 -18.36 14.72
CA SER A 273 -11.00 -17.45 13.71
C SER A 273 -10.72 -16.06 14.27
N SER A 274 -9.83 -15.32 13.61
CA SER A 274 -9.48 -13.94 13.91
C SER A 274 -9.18 -13.22 12.60
N PHE A 275 -9.83 -12.07 12.36
CA PHE A 275 -9.66 -11.29 11.13
C PHE A 275 -9.46 -9.81 11.46
N PRO A 276 -8.47 -9.13 10.86
CA PRO A 276 -8.25 -7.70 11.09
C PRO A 276 -9.38 -6.88 10.46
N VAL A 277 -10.08 -6.07 11.25
CA VAL A 277 -11.19 -5.22 10.79
C VAL A 277 -10.82 -3.74 10.69
N ALA A 278 -9.81 -3.30 11.44
CA ALA A 278 -9.26 -1.96 11.35
C ALA A 278 -7.89 -1.87 12.04
N TYR A 279 -7.18 -0.76 11.81
CA TYR A 279 -6.10 -0.35 12.68
C TYR A 279 -6.06 1.18 12.83
N ARG A 280 -5.47 1.60 13.95
CA ARG A 280 -5.25 2.99 14.28
C ARG A 280 -3.78 3.22 14.54
N GLU A 281 -3.19 4.21 13.87
CA GLU A 281 -1.86 4.73 14.19
C GLU A 281 -2.06 6.01 14.98
N HIS A 282 -1.49 6.14 16.17
CA HIS A 282 -1.73 7.25 17.11
C HIS A 282 -0.54 7.43 18.06
N GLU A 283 -0.64 8.35 19.03
CA GLU A 283 0.47 8.71 19.92
C GLU A 283 1.75 9.11 19.16
N MET A 284 1.60 9.82 18.03
CA MET A 284 2.70 10.20 17.16
C MET A 284 3.58 11.28 17.80
N VAL A 285 4.87 11.01 17.95
CA VAL A 285 5.85 11.97 18.49
C VAL A 285 6.96 12.17 17.48
N LEU A 286 7.15 13.42 17.05
CA LEU A 286 8.19 13.84 16.12
C LEU A 286 9.47 14.24 16.83
N ASP A 287 10.59 13.91 16.19
CA ASP A 287 11.93 14.17 16.67
C ASP A 287 12.20 13.66 18.12
N PRO A 288 11.68 12.48 18.54
CA PRO A 288 12.03 11.93 19.84
C PRO A 288 13.52 11.59 19.88
N LYS A 289 14.11 11.67 21.07
CA LYS A 289 15.47 11.21 21.31
C LYS A 289 15.50 9.69 21.28
N LEU A 290 15.99 9.13 20.17
CA LEU A 290 16.17 7.69 19.99
C LEU A 290 17.66 7.35 19.92
N ASP A 291 18.06 6.25 20.54
CA ASP A 291 19.42 5.74 20.43
C ASP A 291 19.60 5.03 19.08
N ALA A 292 20.75 5.20 18.45
CA ALA A 292 21.08 4.45 17.24
C ALA A 292 21.23 2.94 17.54
N ALA A 293 21.62 2.58 18.77
CA ALA A 293 21.75 1.19 19.20
C ALA A 293 20.41 0.42 19.18
N ASP A 294 19.28 1.12 19.36
CA ASP A 294 17.94 0.52 19.32
C ASP A 294 17.57 -0.01 17.91
N PHE A 295 18.31 0.43 16.89
CA PHE A 295 18.13 0.06 15.48
C PHE A 295 19.26 -0.82 14.94
N SER A 296 20.09 -1.40 15.82
CA SER A 296 21.15 -2.31 15.40
C SER A 296 20.57 -3.60 14.83
N LEU A 297 21.20 -4.10 13.75
CA LEU A 297 20.95 -5.44 13.23
C LEU A 297 21.88 -6.50 13.86
N ASP A 298 22.75 -6.08 14.78
CA ASP A 298 23.54 -6.99 15.60
C ASP A 298 22.66 -7.55 16.73
N PRO A 299 22.63 -8.88 16.91
CA PRO A 299 21.87 -9.48 17.99
C PRO A 299 22.43 -9.03 19.35
N PRO A 300 21.57 -8.71 20.34
CA PRO A 300 22.05 -8.41 21.69
C PRO A 300 22.81 -9.60 22.30
N ALA A 301 23.71 -9.31 23.25
CA ALA A 301 24.45 -10.35 23.96
C ALA A 301 23.50 -11.38 24.61
N GLY A 302 23.85 -12.67 24.48
CA GLY A 302 23.09 -13.77 25.05
C GLY A 302 21.95 -14.31 24.16
N TYR A 303 21.73 -13.77 22.97
CA TYR A 303 20.75 -14.30 22.03
C TYR A 303 21.35 -15.43 21.17
N ALA A 304 20.58 -16.50 20.97
CA ALA A 304 20.87 -17.52 19.98
C ALA A 304 20.62 -16.95 18.57
N TYR A 305 21.68 -16.75 17.81
CA TYR A 305 21.64 -16.06 16.52
C TYR A 305 21.52 -17.03 15.33
N GLN A 306 20.63 -16.70 14.41
CA GLN A 306 20.47 -17.38 13.12
C GLN A 306 20.36 -16.35 11.99
N ALA A 307 21.19 -16.48 10.96
CA ALA A 307 21.05 -15.71 9.73
C ALA A 307 20.35 -16.56 8.67
N LEU A 308 19.23 -16.07 8.14
CA LEU A 308 18.56 -16.65 6.99
C LEU A 308 18.97 -15.90 5.72
N ALA A 309 19.21 -16.63 4.64
CA ALA A 309 19.40 -16.04 3.33
C ALA A 309 18.09 -15.38 2.87
N LYS A 310 18.20 -14.31 2.07
CA LYS A 310 17.04 -13.74 1.39
C LYS A 310 16.42 -14.84 0.51
N PRO A 311 15.12 -15.12 0.63
CA PRO A 311 14.46 -16.05 -0.28
C PRO A 311 14.48 -15.47 -1.69
N THR A 312 14.92 -16.27 -2.67
CA THR A 312 14.98 -15.89 -4.09
C THR A 312 14.08 -16.80 -4.92
N ILE A 313 13.84 -16.45 -6.19
CA ILE A 313 13.15 -17.33 -7.15
C ILE A 313 14.16 -17.75 -8.20
N THR A 314 14.30 -19.04 -8.47
CA THR A 314 15.18 -19.51 -9.56
C THR A 314 14.52 -19.29 -10.93
N GLU A 315 15.31 -19.35 -12.02
CA GLU A 315 14.77 -19.27 -13.38
C GLU A 315 13.72 -20.37 -13.62
N GLU A 316 14.01 -21.60 -13.19
CA GLU A 316 13.10 -22.75 -13.28
C GLU A 316 11.79 -22.50 -12.51
N GLU A 317 11.86 -21.93 -11.31
CA GLU A 317 10.68 -21.61 -10.51
C GLU A 317 9.80 -20.52 -11.14
N MET A 318 10.43 -19.49 -11.73
CA MET A 318 9.75 -18.47 -12.51
C MET A 318 9.01 -19.09 -13.71
N ILE A 319 9.70 -19.95 -14.47
CA ILE A 319 9.13 -20.63 -15.65
C ILE A 319 7.97 -21.54 -15.23
N ALA A 320 8.15 -22.33 -14.17
CA ALA A 320 7.12 -23.22 -13.65
C ALA A 320 5.86 -22.44 -13.25
N TYR A 321 6.04 -21.28 -12.59
CA TYR A 321 4.94 -20.39 -12.23
C TYR A 321 4.23 -19.81 -13.46
N LEU A 322 4.96 -19.31 -14.46
CA LEU A 322 4.38 -18.82 -15.72
C LEU A 322 3.60 -19.92 -16.46
N GLY A 323 4.12 -21.14 -16.49
CA GLY A 323 3.46 -22.29 -17.09
C GLY A 323 2.16 -22.68 -16.38
N ALA A 324 2.18 -22.73 -15.04
CA ALA A 324 0.99 -23.01 -14.24
C ALA A 324 -0.07 -21.91 -14.42
N ALA A 325 0.35 -20.64 -14.43
CA ALA A 325 -0.52 -19.50 -14.67
C ALA A 325 -1.16 -19.55 -16.08
N ALA A 326 -0.38 -19.89 -17.11
CA ALA A 326 -0.91 -20.05 -18.46
C ALA A 326 -1.92 -21.18 -18.56
N ARG A 327 -1.66 -22.34 -17.92
CA ARG A 327 -2.64 -23.44 -17.84
C ARG A 327 -3.93 -23.01 -17.13
N PHE A 328 -3.80 -22.23 -16.06
CA PHE A 328 -4.92 -21.69 -15.30
C PHE A 328 -5.76 -20.69 -16.12
N ASN A 329 -5.12 -19.98 -17.04
CA ASN A 329 -5.75 -19.06 -17.99
C ASN A 329 -6.05 -19.75 -19.34
N ASP A 330 -6.50 -21.00 -19.29
CA ASP A 330 -6.97 -21.75 -20.47
C ASP A 330 -5.92 -21.89 -21.59
N GLY A 331 -4.65 -22.01 -21.19
CA GLY A 331 -3.50 -22.17 -22.09
C GLY A 331 -2.95 -20.85 -22.65
N LEU A 332 -3.37 -19.70 -22.16
CA LEU A 332 -2.91 -18.39 -22.60
C LEU A 332 -2.01 -17.73 -21.56
N PHE A 333 -0.90 -17.16 -22.02
CA PHE A 333 -0.06 -16.33 -21.17
C PHE A 333 -0.73 -14.98 -20.86
N PRO A 334 -0.59 -14.48 -19.62
CA PRO A 334 -1.27 -13.28 -19.13
C PRO A 334 -0.77 -12.01 -19.83
N ASP A 335 -1.57 -10.94 -19.79
CA ASP A 335 -1.16 -9.63 -20.33
C ASP A 335 0.05 -9.04 -19.60
N SER A 336 0.20 -9.35 -18.32
CA SER A 336 1.31 -8.94 -17.47
C SER A 336 1.88 -10.14 -16.72
N PRO A 337 3.22 -10.30 -16.65
CA PRO A 337 3.84 -11.38 -15.88
C PRO A 337 3.73 -11.15 -14.36
N TYR A 338 3.33 -9.94 -13.96
CA TYR A 338 3.16 -9.56 -12.56
C TYR A 338 1.72 -9.74 -12.06
N ALA A 339 0.76 -9.85 -12.99
CA ALA A 339 -0.64 -10.20 -12.74
C ALA A 339 -0.96 -11.48 -13.50
N ALA A 340 -0.32 -12.58 -13.08
CA ALA A 340 -0.18 -13.75 -13.93
C ALA A 340 -1.48 -14.55 -14.13
N PHE A 341 -2.49 -14.34 -13.29
CA PHE A 341 -3.77 -15.02 -13.34
C PHE A 341 -4.90 -14.09 -12.88
N ASP A 342 -6.13 -14.44 -13.24
CA ASP A 342 -7.32 -13.79 -12.71
C ASP A 342 -7.43 -14.06 -11.21
N GLN A 343 -7.33 -12.99 -10.41
CA GLN A 343 -7.33 -13.08 -8.95
C GLN A 343 -8.67 -13.56 -8.40
N ALA A 344 -9.80 -13.19 -9.02
CA ALA A 344 -11.12 -13.62 -8.58
C ALA A 344 -11.31 -15.12 -8.82
N LYS A 345 -10.89 -15.62 -9.98
CA LYS A 345 -10.86 -17.05 -10.31
C LYS A 345 -9.95 -17.81 -9.34
N PHE A 346 -8.75 -17.30 -9.05
CA PHE A 346 -7.82 -17.91 -8.10
C PHE A 346 -8.38 -17.96 -6.67
N ASN A 347 -9.01 -16.88 -6.20
CA ASN A 347 -9.64 -16.83 -4.89
C ASN A 347 -10.80 -17.84 -4.79
N ALA A 348 -11.65 -17.91 -5.82
CA ALA A 348 -12.74 -18.89 -5.88
C ALA A 348 -12.20 -20.34 -5.85
N ALA A 349 -11.11 -20.62 -6.56
CA ALA A 349 -10.45 -21.93 -6.55
C ALA A 349 -9.85 -22.25 -5.17
N SER A 350 -9.22 -21.28 -4.51
CA SER A 350 -8.57 -21.45 -3.20
C SER A 350 -9.55 -21.71 -2.05
N LEU A 351 -10.82 -21.30 -2.22
CA LEU A 351 -11.90 -21.58 -1.26
C LEU A 351 -12.52 -22.98 -1.42
N LYS A 352 -12.25 -23.69 -2.52
CA LYS A 352 -12.72 -25.06 -2.73
C LYS A 352 -12.00 -26.02 -1.81
N THR A 353 -12.66 -27.12 -1.46
CA THR A 353 -11.95 -28.25 -0.83
C THR A 353 -10.93 -28.83 -1.82
N PRO A 354 -9.80 -29.40 -1.37
CA PRO A 354 -8.82 -29.99 -2.28
C PRO A 354 -9.40 -31.03 -3.26
N ALA A 355 -10.46 -31.73 -2.86
CA ALA A 355 -11.14 -32.73 -3.70
C ALA A 355 -11.94 -32.11 -4.86
N ASP A 356 -12.39 -30.86 -4.71
CA ASP A 356 -13.19 -30.13 -5.71
C ASP A 356 -12.32 -29.27 -6.64
N GLN A 357 -11.02 -29.17 -6.35
CA GLN A 357 -10.07 -28.43 -7.18
C GLN A 357 -9.64 -29.28 -8.39
N THR A 358 -9.60 -28.66 -9.56
CA THR A 358 -8.98 -29.26 -10.75
C THR A 358 -7.46 -29.40 -10.56
N LEU A 359 -6.81 -30.29 -11.32
CA LEU A 359 -5.35 -30.43 -11.27
C LEU A 359 -4.60 -29.12 -11.55
N VAL A 360 -5.15 -28.29 -12.44
CA VAL A 360 -4.58 -26.98 -12.79
C VAL A 360 -4.71 -25.99 -11.62
N GLU A 361 -5.85 -25.97 -10.94
CA GLU A 361 -6.06 -25.17 -9.73
C GLU A 361 -5.09 -25.58 -8.61
N GLN A 362 -5.00 -26.89 -8.33
CA GLN A 362 -4.10 -27.44 -7.32
C GLN A 362 -2.63 -27.08 -7.59
N GLU A 363 -2.19 -27.16 -8.85
CA GLU A 363 -0.81 -26.84 -9.21
C GLU A 363 -0.46 -25.39 -8.91
N LEU A 364 -1.29 -24.44 -9.35
CA LEU A 364 -1.04 -23.01 -9.15
C LEU A 364 -1.13 -22.61 -7.67
N ILE A 365 -2.12 -23.14 -6.93
CA ILE A 365 -2.27 -22.91 -5.49
C ILE A 365 -1.04 -23.44 -4.75
N ARG A 366 -0.61 -24.68 -5.04
CA ARG A 366 0.59 -25.27 -4.44
C ARG A 366 1.84 -24.44 -4.68
N LEU A 367 2.04 -23.91 -5.89
CA LEU A 367 3.17 -23.02 -6.18
C LEU A 367 3.05 -21.70 -5.42
N HIS A 368 1.87 -21.10 -5.39
CA HIS A 368 1.61 -19.87 -4.63
C HIS A 368 1.94 -20.07 -3.14
N ASP A 369 1.43 -21.14 -2.53
CA ASP A 369 1.67 -21.47 -1.13
C ASP A 369 3.14 -21.80 -0.86
N LYS A 370 3.82 -22.50 -1.79
CA LYS A 370 5.28 -22.74 -1.72
C LYS A 370 6.05 -21.43 -1.63
N TYR A 371 5.65 -20.38 -2.36
CA TYR A 371 6.33 -19.10 -2.32
C TYR A 371 5.96 -18.27 -1.08
N LEU A 372 4.70 -18.29 -0.65
CA LEU A 372 4.27 -17.63 0.59
C LEU A 372 4.95 -18.22 1.83
N THR A 373 5.08 -19.55 1.91
CA THR A 373 5.78 -20.24 3.01
C THR A 373 7.28 -19.92 3.05
N ARG A 374 7.86 -19.45 1.93
CA ARG A 374 9.22 -18.93 1.84
C ARG A 374 9.29 -17.41 2.07
N GLU A 375 8.20 -16.78 2.54
CA GLU A 375 8.07 -15.33 2.75
C GLU A 375 8.20 -14.49 1.47
N ILE A 376 7.84 -15.05 0.31
CA ILE A 376 7.81 -14.33 -0.98
C ILE A 376 6.37 -13.88 -1.25
N HIS A 377 6.06 -12.64 -0.85
CA HIS A 377 4.70 -12.06 -0.90
C HIS A 377 4.39 -11.27 -2.19
N ARG A 378 5.07 -11.57 -3.29
CA ARG A 378 4.90 -10.89 -4.59
C ARG A 378 5.02 -11.88 -5.74
N SER A 379 4.71 -11.43 -6.96
CA SER A 379 4.86 -12.25 -8.17
C SER A 379 6.26 -12.89 -8.22
N PRO A 380 6.36 -14.23 -8.38
CA PRO A 380 7.64 -14.91 -8.56
C PRO A 380 8.46 -14.36 -9.72
N VAL A 381 7.81 -13.88 -10.79
CA VAL A 381 8.49 -13.23 -11.92
C VAL A 381 9.14 -11.92 -11.47
N LEU A 382 8.42 -11.07 -10.74
CA LEU A 382 8.99 -9.83 -10.23
C LEU A 382 10.17 -10.09 -9.27
N GLN A 383 10.03 -11.09 -8.38
CA GLN A 383 11.10 -11.47 -7.46
C GLN A 383 12.34 -11.98 -8.21
N PHE A 384 12.15 -12.83 -9.23
CA PHE A 384 13.23 -13.33 -10.08
C PHE A 384 13.98 -12.18 -10.77
N VAL A 385 13.24 -11.27 -11.42
CA VAL A 385 13.83 -10.15 -12.17
C VAL A 385 14.72 -9.29 -11.27
N GLU A 386 14.26 -8.97 -10.07
CA GLU A 386 15.07 -8.17 -9.13
C GLU A 386 16.33 -8.89 -8.63
N ASP A 387 16.25 -10.20 -8.43
CA ASP A 387 17.35 -10.97 -7.85
C ASP A 387 18.38 -11.40 -8.91
N HIS A 388 17.93 -11.69 -10.12
CA HIS A 388 18.69 -12.44 -11.12
C HIS A 388 18.81 -11.78 -12.49
N ALA A 389 18.11 -10.68 -12.77
CA ALA A 389 18.28 -9.93 -14.02
C ALA A 389 19.05 -8.62 -13.77
N GLU A 390 19.74 -8.12 -14.81
CA GLU A 390 20.26 -6.76 -14.81
C GLU A 390 19.09 -5.76 -14.72
N PRO A 391 19.23 -4.64 -13.99
CA PRO A 391 18.20 -3.61 -13.89
C PRO A 391 17.69 -3.19 -15.27
N GLU A 392 16.37 -3.07 -15.40
CA GLU A 392 15.68 -2.63 -16.64
C GLU A 392 15.87 -3.54 -17.86
N SER A 393 16.57 -4.68 -17.74
CA SER A 393 16.79 -5.60 -18.87
C SER A 393 15.63 -6.56 -19.15
N PHE A 394 14.71 -6.74 -18.20
CA PHE A 394 13.59 -7.67 -18.36
C PHE A 394 12.45 -7.02 -19.15
N HIS A 395 12.06 -7.68 -20.23
CA HIS A 395 10.91 -7.29 -21.05
C HIS A 395 9.97 -8.47 -21.25
N TYR A 396 8.67 -8.20 -21.21
CA TYR A 396 7.63 -9.19 -21.41
C TYR A 396 6.77 -8.84 -22.62
N VAL A 397 6.54 -9.82 -23.48
CA VAL A 397 5.74 -9.74 -24.73
C VAL A 397 4.83 -10.97 -24.91
N GLY A 398 4.63 -11.73 -23.82
CA GLY A 398 3.89 -12.98 -23.81
C GLY A 398 2.37 -12.83 -23.82
N ALA A 399 1.84 -11.62 -23.72
CA ALA A 399 0.40 -11.35 -23.69
C ALA A 399 -0.36 -12.09 -24.80
N GLY A 400 -1.28 -12.98 -24.41
CA GLY A 400 -2.12 -13.76 -25.33
C GLY A 400 -1.42 -14.86 -26.13
N ALA A 401 -0.12 -15.08 -25.92
CA ALA A 401 0.59 -16.22 -26.52
C ALA A 401 0.01 -17.54 -25.99
N LYS A 402 -0.01 -18.58 -26.82
CA LYS A 402 -0.49 -19.91 -26.42
C LYS A 402 0.66 -20.75 -25.86
N LEU A 403 0.39 -21.48 -24.79
CA LEU A 403 1.30 -22.49 -24.24
C LEU A 403 1.65 -23.54 -25.31
N GLY A 404 2.94 -23.82 -25.47
CA GLY A 404 3.48 -24.74 -26.47
C GLY A 404 3.97 -24.09 -27.78
N GLN A 405 3.81 -22.78 -27.97
CA GLN A 405 4.35 -22.08 -29.14
C GLN A 405 5.88 -21.90 -29.03
N ALA A 406 6.65 -22.91 -29.41
CA ALA A 406 8.11 -22.96 -29.26
C ALA A 406 8.88 -21.81 -29.95
N ASP A 407 8.32 -21.22 -31.00
CA ASP A 407 8.94 -20.10 -31.73
C ASP A 407 8.50 -18.72 -31.21
N ARG A 408 7.59 -18.67 -30.22
CA ARG A 408 7.06 -17.42 -29.67
C ARG A 408 7.85 -17.02 -28.42
N ILE A 409 8.61 -15.94 -28.47
CA ILE A 409 9.21 -15.34 -27.27
C ILE A 409 8.09 -14.77 -26.39
N LEU A 410 8.14 -15.07 -25.09
CA LEU A 410 7.27 -14.52 -24.04
C LEU A 410 7.92 -13.36 -23.31
N GLY A 411 9.25 -13.40 -23.17
CA GLY A 411 10.02 -12.36 -22.54
C GLY A 411 11.50 -12.66 -22.62
N TRP A 412 12.33 -11.66 -22.34
CA TRP A 412 13.78 -11.80 -22.31
C TRP A 412 14.38 -10.92 -21.23
N TYR A 413 15.61 -11.24 -20.87
CA TYR A 413 16.38 -10.48 -19.89
C TYR A 413 17.88 -10.73 -20.04
N ILE A 414 18.70 -9.88 -19.41
CA ILE A 414 20.14 -10.11 -19.27
C ILE A 414 20.37 -10.67 -17.87
N ALA A 415 20.98 -11.85 -17.76
CA ALA A 415 21.24 -12.43 -16.45
C ALA A 415 22.30 -11.61 -15.71
N LYS A 416 22.07 -11.37 -14.42
CA LYS A 416 22.90 -10.50 -13.59
C LYS A 416 24.36 -10.94 -13.55
N GLY A 417 25.28 -10.01 -13.76
CA GLY A 417 26.72 -10.27 -13.84
C GLY A 417 27.16 -10.96 -15.12
N THR A 418 26.32 -10.97 -16.16
CA THR A 418 26.64 -11.55 -17.47
C THR A 418 26.27 -10.57 -18.58
N GLU A 419 26.85 -10.76 -19.76
CA GLU A 419 26.45 -10.06 -20.99
C GLU A 419 25.47 -10.88 -21.84
N LYS A 420 25.10 -12.07 -21.35
CA LYS A 420 24.28 -13.02 -22.09
C LYS A 420 22.81 -12.66 -21.96
N GLN A 421 22.18 -12.49 -23.11
CA GLN A 421 20.74 -12.31 -23.19
C GLN A 421 20.05 -13.67 -23.26
N ARG A 422 19.00 -13.84 -22.45
CA ARG A 422 18.19 -15.06 -22.37
C ARG A 422 16.75 -14.74 -22.73
N ALA A 423 16.11 -15.61 -23.50
CA ALA A 423 14.69 -15.50 -23.85
C ALA A 423 13.90 -16.72 -23.38
N VAL A 424 12.73 -16.47 -22.81
CA VAL A 424 11.72 -17.47 -22.44
C VAL A 424 10.75 -17.62 -23.61
N PHE A 425 10.52 -18.84 -24.07
CA PHE A 425 9.64 -19.16 -25.20
C PHE A 425 8.29 -19.70 -24.75
N GLY A 426 7.31 -19.74 -25.67
CA GLY A 426 5.92 -20.17 -25.42
C GLY A 426 5.80 -21.64 -25.02
N ASP A 427 6.79 -22.46 -25.34
CA ASP A 427 6.94 -23.84 -24.86
C ASP A 427 7.63 -23.95 -23.49
N LEU A 428 7.87 -22.81 -22.83
CA LEU A 428 8.58 -22.67 -21.55
C LEU A 428 10.08 -23.00 -21.60
N SER A 429 10.65 -23.18 -22.79
CA SER A 429 12.11 -23.30 -22.92
C SER A 429 12.79 -21.95 -22.71
N VAL A 430 14.04 -21.99 -22.22
CA VAL A 430 14.91 -20.81 -22.16
C VAL A 430 16.18 -21.04 -22.95
N LYS A 431 16.54 -20.06 -23.77
CA LYS A 431 17.71 -20.10 -24.64
C LYS A 431 18.50 -18.81 -24.52
N ASP A 432 19.82 -18.91 -24.65
CA ASP A 432 20.66 -17.74 -24.92
C ASP A 432 20.29 -17.25 -26.34
N VAL A 433 20.07 -15.95 -26.50
CA VAL A 433 19.71 -15.32 -27.79
C VAL A 433 20.60 -14.12 -28.06
N THR A 434 20.75 -13.77 -29.33
CA THR A 434 21.38 -12.55 -29.80
C THR A 434 20.36 -11.41 -29.89
N ALA A 435 20.83 -10.17 -29.86
CA ALA A 435 19.96 -9.00 -30.00
C ALA A 435 19.13 -9.02 -31.31
N SER A 436 19.66 -9.62 -32.38
CA SER A 436 18.98 -9.76 -33.68
C SER A 436 17.83 -10.76 -33.69
N GLU A 437 17.73 -11.65 -32.70
CA GLU A 437 16.66 -12.65 -32.59
C GLU A 437 15.44 -12.13 -31.81
N LEU A 438 15.53 -10.94 -31.23
CA LEU A 438 14.45 -10.35 -30.44
C LEU A 438 13.37 -9.72 -31.32
N PRO A 439 12.11 -9.70 -30.84
CA PRO A 439 10.99 -9.11 -31.59
C PRO A 439 11.03 -7.58 -31.65
N ILE A 440 11.96 -6.93 -30.93
CA ILE A 440 12.17 -5.49 -30.98
C ILE A 440 13.66 -5.16 -31.06
N ASP A 441 13.95 -4.14 -31.86
CA ASP A 441 15.27 -3.53 -31.96
C ASP A 441 15.53 -2.69 -30.70
N LEU A 442 16.48 -3.14 -29.86
CA LEU A 442 16.87 -2.47 -28.61
C LEU A 442 17.74 -1.22 -28.83
N SER A 443 18.08 -0.87 -30.08
CA SER A 443 18.95 0.27 -30.39
C SER A 443 18.22 1.63 -30.47
N LYS A 444 16.92 1.67 -30.18
CA LYS A 444 16.08 2.88 -30.16
C LYS A 444 15.52 3.13 -28.77
#